data_AF-A0A7J3S6Z2-F1
#
_entry.id   AF-A0A7J3S6Z2-F1
#
_cell.length_a   1.000
_cell.length_b   1.000
_cell.length_c   1.000
_cell.angle_alpha   90.00
_cell.angle_beta   90.00
_cell.angle_gamma   90.00
#
_symmetry.space_group_name_H-M   'P 1'
#
loop_
_entity.id
_entity.type
_entity.pdbx_description
1 polymer ?
#
loop_
_entity_poly.entity_id
_entity_poly.type
_entity_poly.pdbx_seq_one_letter_code
_entity_poly.pdbx_strand_id
1 'polypeptide(L)'
;AGFEEIFFRGYLLQALGMKKPILAVILTSIIFAIGHWGNQATFTGNIDIIIDTFIFGMATAVITIFEDGVETAIGIHTANNMFCALIVNDGTSAFYEALPSIFTDYSTPPTPLEQFIYSSLIMGALLLIIILPQRLNLIKNILKRN
;
A
#
# COMPACT_ATOMS: atom_id res chain seq x y z
N ALA A 1 -8.87 -1.42 6.23
CA ALA A 1 -8.53 -0.06 5.77
C ALA A 1 -8.44 0.98 6.91
N GLY A 2 -9.53 1.64 7.35
CA GLY A 2 -9.43 2.81 8.25
C GLY A 2 -8.67 2.57 9.57
N PHE A 3 -9.02 1.52 10.32
CA PHE A 3 -8.30 1.15 11.54
C PHE A 3 -6.82 0.82 11.27
N GLU A 4 -6.55 0.05 10.22
CA GLU A 4 -5.18 -0.36 9.86
C GLU A 4 -4.31 0.86 9.56
N GLU A 5 -4.78 1.83 8.78
CA GLU A 5 -4.00 3.02 8.48
C GLU A 5 -3.78 3.91 9.72
N ILE A 6 -4.81 4.10 10.55
CA ILE A 6 -4.65 4.85 11.82
C ILE A 6 -3.61 4.17 12.72
N PHE A 7 -3.63 2.85 12.81
CA PHE A 7 -2.68 2.11 13.63
C PHE A 7 -1.27 2.10 13.04
N PHE A 8 -1.11 1.69 11.77
CA PHE A 8 0.20 1.49 11.15
C PHE A 8 0.85 2.82 10.73
N ARG A 9 0.10 3.73 10.09
CA ARG A 9 0.63 4.98 9.50
C ARG A 9 0.51 6.16 10.46
N GLY A 10 -0.45 6.11 11.38
CA GLY A 10 -0.53 7.04 12.50
C GLY A 10 0.36 6.59 13.67
N TYR A 11 -0.18 5.71 14.52
CA TYR A 11 0.41 5.40 15.82
C TYR A 11 1.79 4.74 15.73
N LEU A 12 1.92 3.62 15.02
CA LEU A 12 3.14 2.82 14.99
C LEU A 12 4.27 3.53 14.23
N LEU A 13 3.95 4.17 13.10
CA LEU A 13 4.92 4.94 12.32
C LEU A 13 5.50 6.10 13.12
N GLN A 14 4.68 6.83 13.88
CA GLN A 14 5.15 7.90 14.75
C GLN A 14 5.98 7.36 15.92
N ALA A 15 5.53 6.28 16.57
CA ALA A 15 6.24 5.66 17.70
C ALA A 15 7.66 5.22 17.32
N LEU A 16 7.84 4.66 16.12
CA LEU A 16 9.16 4.25 15.60
C LEU A 16 9.93 5.43 14.95
N GLY A 17 9.22 6.42 14.42
CA GLY A 17 9.73 7.52 13.60
C GLY A 17 10.50 8.60 14.36
N MET A 18 10.34 8.69 15.69
CA MET A 18 10.92 9.76 16.52
C MET A 18 12.43 9.95 16.36
N LYS A 19 13.18 8.91 15.99
CA LYS A 19 14.65 8.97 15.84
C LYS A 19 15.17 8.46 14.50
N LYS A 20 14.43 7.61 13.79
CA LYS A 20 14.87 6.95 12.56
C LYS A 20 13.71 6.80 11.57
N PRO A 21 13.31 7.88 10.85
CA PRO A 21 12.11 7.88 10.00
C PRO A 21 12.17 6.82 8.88
N ILE A 22 13.32 6.62 8.25
CA ILE A 22 13.50 5.59 7.22
C ILE A 22 13.31 4.19 7.81
N LEU A 23 13.86 3.94 9.01
CA LEU A 23 13.70 2.65 9.68
C LEU A 23 12.25 2.41 10.09
N ALA A 24 11.54 3.45 10.51
CA ALA A 24 10.12 3.37 10.85
C ALA A 24 9.28 2.96 9.64
N VAL A 25 9.51 3.57 8.47
CA VAL A 25 8.83 3.19 7.21
C VAL A 25 9.06 1.72 6.89
N ILE A 26 10.32 1.26 6.92
CA ILE A 26 10.65 -0.13 6.58
C ILE A 26 10.02 -1.10 7.59
N LEU A 27 10.20 -0.87 8.88
CA LEU A 27 9.71 -1.79 9.93
C LEU A 27 8.19 -1.87 9.96
N THR A 28 7.48 -0.74 9.88
CA THR A 28 6.02 -0.75 9.84
C THR A 28 5.48 -1.47 8.61
N SER A 29 6.13 -1.29 7.45
CA SER A 29 5.76 -1.98 6.21
C SER A 29 6.01 -3.49 6.28
N ILE A 30 7.11 -3.93 6.91
CA ILE A 30 7.38 -5.36 7.14
C ILE A 30 6.32 -5.97 8.04
N ILE A 31 5.99 -5.32 9.17
CA ILE A 31 5.00 -5.83 10.12
C ILE A 31 3.62 -5.90 9.45
N PHE A 32 3.25 -4.87 8.69
CA PHE A 32 2.01 -4.84 7.92
C PHE A 32 1.95 -6.01 6.93
N ALA A 33 3.01 -6.23 6.15
CA ALA A 33 3.07 -7.31 5.17
C ALA A 33 2.99 -8.70 5.79
N ILE A 34 3.73 -8.93 6.89
CA ILE A 34 3.66 -10.21 7.62
C ILE A 34 2.24 -10.47 8.13
N GLY A 35 1.51 -9.43 8.53
CA GLY A 35 0.11 -9.54 8.95
C GLY A 35 -0.85 -10.04 7.85
N HIS A 36 -0.43 -9.98 6.59
CA HIS A 36 -1.21 -10.49 5.45
C HIS A 36 -0.87 -11.94 5.08
N TRP A 37 0.06 -12.58 5.79
CA TRP A 37 0.29 -14.01 5.64
C TRP A 37 -0.95 -14.78 6.09
N GLY A 38 -1.35 -15.76 5.26
CA GLY A 38 -2.57 -16.55 5.45
C GLY A 38 -3.77 -16.00 4.68
N ASN A 39 -3.65 -14.86 4.00
CA ASN A 39 -4.72 -14.35 3.12
C ASN A 39 -4.88 -15.19 1.85
N GLN A 40 -3.85 -15.94 1.46
CA GLN A 40 -3.85 -16.79 0.27
C GLN A 40 -3.81 -18.26 0.66
N ALA A 41 -4.46 -19.12 -0.13
CA ALA A 41 -4.50 -20.56 0.18
C ALA A 41 -3.16 -21.27 -0.10
N THR A 42 -2.35 -20.72 -1.01
CA THR A 42 -1.10 -21.32 -1.46
C THR A 42 0.12 -20.61 -0.88
N PHE A 43 1.24 -21.33 -0.75
CA PHE A 43 2.49 -20.73 -0.30
C PHE A 43 2.98 -19.62 -1.26
N THR A 44 2.91 -19.86 -2.57
CA THR A 44 3.29 -18.87 -3.58
C THR A 44 2.41 -17.63 -3.52
N GLY A 45 1.09 -17.77 -3.38
CA GLY A 45 0.18 -16.64 -3.20
C GLY A 45 0.48 -15.84 -1.93
N ASN A 46 0.90 -16.51 -0.84
CA ASN A 46 1.29 -15.80 0.38
C ASN A 46 2.62 -15.03 0.23
N ILE A 47 3.55 -15.51 -0.58
CA ILE A 47 4.76 -14.74 -0.92
C ILE A 47 4.37 -13.51 -1.76
N ASP A 48 3.50 -13.71 -2.74
CA ASP A 48 2.98 -12.67 -3.63
C ASP A 48 2.33 -11.52 -2.84
N ILE A 49 1.38 -11.85 -1.96
CA ILE A 49 0.69 -10.84 -1.15
C ILE A 49 1.62 -10.15 -0.14
N ILE A 50 2.66 -10.82 0.39
CA ILE A 50 3.66 -10.18 1.24
C ILE A 50 4.43 -9.11 0.47
N ILE A 51 4.85 -9.40 -0.77
CA ILE A 51 5.59 -8.45 -1.59
C ILE A 51 4.72 -7.24 -1.92
N ASP A 52 3.48 -7.49 -2.33
CA ASP A 52 2.53 -6.44 -2.67
C ASP A 52 2.23 -5.53 -1.47
N THR A 53 1.85 -6.13 -0.34
CA THR A 53 1.48 -5.39 0.88
C THR A 53 2.68 -4.69 1.53
N PHE A 54 3.90 -5.20 1.37
CA PHE A 54 5.12 -4.51 1.78
C PHE A 54 5.34 -3.23 0.97
N ILE A 55 5.21 -3.30 -0.36
CA ILE A 55 5.37 -2.13 -1.24
C ILE A 55 4.25 -1.11 -1.02
N PHE A 56 3.01 -1.59 -0.88
CA PHE A 56 1.87 -0.78 -0.48
C PHE A 56 2.11 -0.09 0.88
N GLY A 57 2.64 -0.84 1.85
CA GLY A 57 3.10 -0.40 3.16
C GLY A 57 4.03 0.80 3.08
N MET A 58 5.10 0.65 2.30
CA MET A 58 6.11 1.68 2.13
C MET A 58 5.53 2.93 1.46
N ALA A 59 4.74 2.77 0.39
CA ALA A 59 4.18 3.90 -0.35
C ALA A 59 3.22 4.72 0.52
N THR A 60 2.31 4.07 1.23
CA THR A 60 1.35 4.74 2.13
C THR A 60 2.03 5.38 3.34
N ALA A 61 3.10 4.80 3.88
CA ALA A 61 3.91 5.43 4.91
C ALA A 61 4.64 6.67 4.40
N VAL A 62 5.19 6.63 3.18
CA VAL A 62 5.80 7.80 2.54
C VAL A 62 4.77 8.93 2.33
N ILE A 63 3.58 8.61 1.80
CA ILE A 63 2.49 9.59 1.63
C ILE A 63 2.13 10.22 2.98
N THR A 64 1.97 9.40 4.01
CA THR A 64 1.59 9.89 5.35
C THR A 64 2.62 10.87 5.90
N ILE A 65 3.92 10.57 5.77
CA ILE A 65 4.99 11.47 6.21
C ILE A 65 5.02 12.76 5.38
N PHE A 66 4.75 12.66 4.08
CA PHE A 66 4.79 13.81 3.16
C PHE A 66 3.62 14.77 3.35
N GLU A 67 2.44 14.25 3.68
CA GLU A 67 1.21 15.02 3.84
C GLU A 67 0.91 15.39 5.31
N ASP A 68 1.68 14.84 6.26
CA ASP A 68 1.46 15.01 7.69
C ASP A 68 0.03 14.59 8.11
N GLY A 69 -0.45 13.48 7.52
CA GLY A 69 -1.84 13.03 7.66
C GLY A 69 -2.06 11.62 7.10
N VAL A 70 -3.04 10.90 7.65
CA VAL A 70 -3.36 9.51 7.27
C VAL A 70 -4.50 9.40 6.26
N GLU A 71 -5.16 10.51 5.94
CA GLU A 71 -6.41 10.57 5.18
C GLU A 71 -6.24 9.98 3.78
N THR A 72 -5.19 10.36 3.06
CA THR A 72 -4.90 9.85 1.72
C THR A 72 -4.56 8.36 1.75
N ALA A 73 -3.81 7.89 2.74
CA ALA A 73 -3.52 6.47 2.92
C ALA A 73 -4.80 5.66 3.17
N ILE A 74 -5.72 6.16 4.01
CA ILE A 74 -7.04 5.57 4.23
C ILE A 74 -7.85 5.51 2.94
N GLY A 75 -7.83 6.59 2.15
CA GLY A 75 -8.52 6.66 0.86
C GLY A 75 -8.00 5.61 -0.13
N ILE A 76 -6.67 5.54 -0.30
CA ILE A 76 -6.01 4.56 -1.18
C ILE A 76 -6.33 3.13 -0.75
N HIS A 77 -6.18 2.80 0.53
CA HIS A 77 -6.46 1.47 1.05
C HIS A 77 -7.94 1.12 0.89
N THR A 78 -8.86 2.03 1.21
CA THR A 78 -10.29 1.80 1.03
C THR A 78 -10.63 1.55 -0.44
N ALA A 79 -10.08 2.35 -1.36
CA ALA A 79 -10.27 2.18 -2.79
C ALA A 79 -9.71 0.84 -3.29
N ASN A 80 -8.53 0.42 -2.82
CA ASN A 80 -7.94 -0.88 -3.13
C ASN A 80 -8.86 -2.03 -2.70
N ASN A 81 -9.33 -2.00 -1.46
CA ASN A 81 -10.20 -3.05 -0.93
C ASN A 81 -11.55 -3.09 -1.66
N MET A 82 -12.12 -1.93 -2.00
CA MET A 82 -13.34 -1.88 -2.82
C MET A 82 -13.10 -2.44 -4.22
N PHE A 83 -11.97 -2.14 -4.85
CA PHE A 83 -11.62 -2.68 -6.15
C PHE A 83 -11.49 -4.22 -6.11
N CYS A 84 -10.76 -4.74 -5.13
CA CYS A 84 -10.59 -6.19 -4.94
C CYS A 84 -11.89 -6.90 -4.55
N ALA A 85 -12.80 -6.23 -3.84
CA ALA A 85 -14.06 -6.83 -3.40
C ALA A 85 -15.15 -6.78 -4.48
N LEU A 86 -15.18 -5.71 -5.29
CA LEU A 86 -16.30 -5.44 -6.21
C LEU A 86 -15.95 -5.68 -7.68
N ILE A 87 -14.70 -5.43 -8.08
CA ILE A 87 -14.30 -5.44 -9.50
C ILE A 87 -13.55 -6.71 -9.85
N VAL A 88 -12.42 -6.98 -9.18
CA VAL A 88 -11.58 -8.16 -9.45
C VAL A 88 -11.22 -8.84 -8.14
N ASN A 89 -11.88 -9.95 -7.83
CA ASN A 89 -11.55 -10.75 -6.65
C ASN A 89 -10.58 -11.88 -7.01
N ASP A 90 -9.71 -12.22 -6.06
CA ASP A 90 -8.82 -13.36 -6.18
C ASP A 90 -9.54 -14.66 -5.75
N GLY A 91 -9.78 -15.54 -6.72
CA GLY A 91 -10.40 -16.83 -6.51
C GLY A 91 -9.50 -17.86 -5.80
N THR A 92 -8.24 -17.52 -5.53
CA THR A 92 -7.27 -18.34 -4.79
C THR A 92 -7.10 -17.92 -3.32
N SER A 93 -7.90 -16.93 -2.87
CA SER A 93 -7.89 -16.48 -1.48
C SER A 93 -8.14 -17.63 -0.49
N ALA A 94 -7.54 -17.55 0.70
CA ALA A 94 -7.74 -18.54 1.76
C ALA A 94 -9.14 -18.47 2.38
N PHE A 95 -9.93 -17.44 2.05
CA PHE A 95 -11.28 -17.27 2.55
C PHE A 95 -12.23 -18.22 1.80
N TYR A 96 -13.21 -18.77 2.54
CA TYR A 96 -13.98 -19.95 2.16
C TYR A 96 -14.68 -19.87 0.79
N GLU A 97 -15.00 -18.67 0.28
CA GLU A 97 -15.57 -18.49 -1.06
C GLU A 97 -15.10 -17.15 -1.67
N ALA A 98 -14.95 -17.13 -3.00
CA ALA A 98 -14.68 -15.90 -3.74
C ALA A 98 -15.84 -14.91 -3.56
N LEU A 99 -15.52 -13.62 -3.42
CA LEU A 99 -16.53 -12.57 -3.29
C LEU A 99 -17.33 -12.43 -4.60
N PRO A 100 -18.61 -12.04 -4.55
CA PRO A 100 -19.39 -11.74 -5.74
C PRO A 100 -18.92 -10.43 -6.38
N SER A 101 -17.83 -10.50 -7.15
CA SER A 101 -17.23 -9.42 -7.92
C SER A 101 -17.58 -9.51 -9.41
N ILE A 102 -17.33 -8.44 -10.18
CA ILE A 102 -17.55 -8.44 -11.64
C ILE A 102 -16.67 -9.49 -12.33
N PHE A 103 -15.42 -9.59 -11.90
CA PHE A 103 -14.45 -10.57 -12.37
C PHE A 103 -13.85 -11.33 -11.18
N THR A 104 -13.53 -12.59 -11.41
CA THR A 104 -12.78 -13.41 -10.45
C THR A 104 -11.56 -13.96 -11.17
N ASP A 105 -10.38 -13.69 -10.63
CA ASP A 105 -9.13 -14.17 -11.19
C ASP A 105 -8.74 -15.51 -10.55
N TYR A 106 -8.42 -16.49 -11.38
CA TYR A 106 -7.89 -17.80 -11.00
C TYR A 106 -6.51 -18.04 -11.62
N SER A 107 -5.88 -16.99 -12.14
CA SER A 107 -4.55 -17.07 -12.71
C SER A 107 -3.53 -17.52 -11.66
N THR A 108 -2.48 -18.16 -12.13
CA THR A 108 -1.35 -18.49 -11.27
C THR A 108 -0.67 -17.18 -10.84
N PRO A 109 -0.35 -17.01 -9.53
CA PRO A 109 0.36 -15.82 -9.08
C PRO A 109 1.65 -15.60 -9.86
N PRO A 110 2.04 -14.34 -10.13
CA PRO A 110 3.29 -14.03 -10.81
C PRO A 110 4.50 -14.52 -10.00
N THR A 111 5.66 -14.55 -10.64
CA THR A 111 6.90 -14.82 -9.90
C THR A 111 7.18 -13.69 -8.90
N PRO A 112 7.91 -13.94 -7.80
CA PRO A 112 8.23 -12.91 -6.80
C PRO A 112 8.89 -11.65 -7.40
N LEU A 113 9.71 -11.82 -8.44
CA LEU A 113 10.36 -10.71 -9.14
C LEU A 113 9.37 -9.91 -9.97
N GLU A 114 8.46 -10.57 -10.69
CA GLU A 114 7.41 -9.91 -11.46
C GLU A 114 6.48 -9.13 -10.53
N GLN A 115 6.05 -9.73 -9.41
CA GLN A 115 5.22 -9.03 -8.43
C GLN A 115 5.92 -7.77 -7.89
N PHE A 116 7.18 -7.91 -7.50
CA PHE A 116 7.97 -6.78 -7.02
C PHE A 116 8.01 -5.64 -8.04
N ILE A 117 8.21 -5.97 -9.33
CA ILE A 117 8.23 -4.99 -10.42
C ILE A 117 6.84 -4.35 -10.58
N TYR A 118 5.77 -5.13 -10.67
CA TYR A 118 4.42 -4.61 -10.89
C TYR A 118 3.95 -3.72 -9.75
N SER A 119 4.04 -4.18 -8.50
CA SER A 119 3.67 -3.38 -7.33
C SER A 119 4.52 -2.11 -7.21
N SER A 120 5.83 -2.20 -7.50
CA SER A 120 6.72 -1.02 -7.48
C SER A 120 6.36 0.01 -8.55
N LEU A 121 6.01 -0.44 -9.77
CA LEU A 121 5.60 0.46 -10.85
C LEU A 121 4.27 1.13 -10.53
N ILE A 122 3.27 0.37 -10.06
CA ILE A 122 1.94 0.90 -9.72
C ILE A 122 2.05 1.89 -8.55
N MET A 123 2.67 1.48 -7.44
CA MET A 123 2.80 2.36 -6.27
C MET A 123 3.75 3.53 -6.52
N GLY A 124 4.80 3.33 -7.33
CA GLY A 124 5.69 4.40 -7.77
C GLY A 124 4.95 5.45 -8.61
N ALA A 125 4.11 5.02 -9.55
CA ALA A 125 3.27 5.92 -10.33
C ALA A 125 2.27 6.68 -9.44
N LEU A 126 1.64 6.00 -8.47
CA LEU A 126 0.72 6.62 -7.52
C LEU A 126 1.43 7.69 -6.67
N LEU A 127 2.63 7.39 -6.16
CA LEU A 127 3.46 8.35 -5.42
C LEU A 127 3.79 9.58 -6.27
N LEU A 128 4.14 9.38 -7.55
CA LEU A 128 4.40 10.49 -8.46
C LEU A 128 3.15 11.36 -8.67
N ILE A 129 1.98 10.74 -8.89
CA ILE A 129 0.71 11.46 -9.09
C ILE A 129 0.35 12.30 -7.86
N ILE A 130 0.59 11.80 -6.65
CA ILE A 130 0.24 12.48 -5.41
C ILE A 130 1.27 13.58 -5.06
N ILE A 131 2.56 13.25 -5.08
CA ILE A 131 3.61 14.12 -4.53
C ILE A 131 4.09 15.18 -5.55
N LEU A 132 4.14 14.85 -6.84
CA LEU A 132 4.68 15.77 -7.86
C LEU A 132 3.90 17.10 -7.93
N PRO A 133 2.56 17.12 -7.98
CA PRO A 133 1.79 18.37 -8.02
C PRO A 133 2.04 19.24 -6.78
N GLN A 134 2.16 18.63 -5.61
CA GLN A 134 2.45 19.32 -4.34
C GLN A 134 3.80 20.04 -4.40
N ARG A 135 4.83 19.37 -4.93
CA ARG A 135 6.18 19.94 -5.10
C ARG A 135 6.23 21.05 -6.15
N LEU A 136 5.55 20.87 -7.29
CA LEU A 136 5.46 21.89 -8.33
C LEU A 136 4.77 23.16 -7.82
N ASN A 137 3.71 23.02 -7.02
CA ASN A 137 3.01 24.15 -6.41
C ASN A 137 3.89 24.88 -5.38
N LEU A 138 4.63 24.15 -4.56
CA LEU A 138 5.59 24.73 -3.62
C LEU A 138 6.64 25.60 -4.33
N ILE A 139 7.24 25.07 -5.41
CA ILE A 139 8.25 25.80 -6.20
C ILE A 139 7.65 27.07 -6.81
N LYS A 140 6.46 26.98 -7.43
CA LYS A 140 5.76 28.15 -7.99
C LYS A 140 5.50 29.23 -6.94
N ASN A 141 5.14 28.84 -5.71
CA ASN A 141 4.88 29.77 -4.62
C ASN A 141 6.16 30.48 -4.13
N ILE A 142 7.29 29.77 -4.10
CA ILE A 142 8.60 30.37 -3.78
C ILE A 142 8.99 31.39 -4.87
N LEU A 143 8.84 31.03 -6.14
CA LEU A 143 9.18 31.91 -7.26
C LEU A 143 8.32 33.18 -7.35
N LYS A 144 7.06 33.14 -6.90
CA LYS A 144 6.17 34.31 -6.87
C LYS A 144 6.45 35.29 -5.71
N ARG A 145 7.20 34.87 -4.70
CA ARG A 145 7.52 35.67 -3.50
C ARG A 145 8.82 36.48 -3.65
N ASN A 146 9.60 36.21 -4.69
CA ASN A 146 10.81 36.94 -5.08
C ASN A 146 10.50 37.88 -6.25
#